data_AF-A0A357LKV2-F1
#
_entry.id   AF-A0A357LKV2-F1
#
_cell.length_a   1.000
_cell.length_b   1.000
_cell.length_c   1.000
_cell.angle_alpha   90.00
_cell.angle_beta   90.00
_cell.angle_gamma   90.00
#
_symmetry.space_group_name_H-M   'P 1'
#
loop_
_entity.id
_entity.type
_entity.pdbx_description
1 polymer ?
#
loop_
_entity_poly.entity_id
_entity_poly.type
_entity_poly.pdbx_seq_one_letter_code
_entity_poly.pdbx_strand_id
1 'polypeptide(L)'
;RVFLSRKNCRIHLIQLPPYCPHLNPIERLWAVMHSHVSHNRHYPTQKHFADAILNFMRQVLPKQWLRFRDQVTDTFRIISHHNVRVLE
;
A
#
# COMPACT_ATOMS: atom_id res chain seq x y z
N ARG A 1 1.16 -21.93 11.92
CA ARG A 1 -0.29 -21.78 12.18
C ARG A 1 -0.66 -21.75 13.67
N VAL A 2 0.08 -22.45 14.54
CA VAL A 2 -0.16 -22.50 16.01
C VAL A 2 -0.38 -21.13 16.66
N PHE A 3 0.34 -20.08 16.24
CA PHE A 3 0.14 -18.71 16.74
C PHE A 3 -1.26 -18.14 16.44
N LEU A 4 -1.77 -18.39 15.23
CA LEU A 4 -3.08 -17.89 14.78
C LEU A 4 -4.24 -18.77 15.29
N SER A 5 -3.95 -20.00 15.72
CA SER A 5 -4.94 -20.97 16.21
C SER A 5 -5.21 -20.88 17.72
N ARG A 6 -4.74 -19.82 18.40
CA ARG A 6 -4.95 -19.64 19.85
C ARG A 6 -6.41 -19.33 20.17
N LYS A 7 -6.93 -19.86 21.28
CA LYS A 7 -8.35 -19.73 21.69
C LYS A 7 -8.90 -18.29 21.76
N ASN A 8 -8.03 -17.29 21.95
CA ASN A 8 -8.40 -15.86 22.00
C ASN A 8 -7.82 -15.04 20.84
N CYS A 9 -7.51 -15.67 19.70
CA CYS A 9 -7.00 -14.94 18.53
C CYS A 9 -8.15 -14.19 17.85
N ARG A 10 -8.06 -12.85 17.79
CA ARG A 10 -9.04 -11.97 17.12
C ARG A 10 -8.60 -11.57 15.70
N ILE A 11 -7.62 -12.27 15.15
CA ILE A 11 -7.07 -11.98 13.82
C ILE A 11 -7.87 -12.80 12.80
N HIS A 12 -8.59 -12.11 11.93
CA HIS A 12 -9.28 -12.72 10.79
C HIS A 12 -8.37 -12.68 9.57
N LEU A 13 -8.08 -13.85 9.00
CA LEU A 13 -7.25 -13.96 7.81
C LEU A 13 -8.12 -13.81 6.56
N ILE A 14 -7.80 -12.80 5.75
CA ILE A 14 -8.38 -12.64 4.42
C ILE A 14 -7.46 -13.38 3.45
N GLN A 15 -8.00 -14.37 2.74
CA GLN A 15 -7.26 -15.07 1.69
C GLN A 15 -7.37 -14.29 0.39
N LEU A 16 -6.23 -13.91 -0.18
CA LEU A 16 -6.15 -13.26 -1.48
C LEU A 16 -5.75 -14.28 -2.55
N PRO A 17 -6.26 -14.16 -3.78
CA PRO A 17 -5.81 -15.00 -4.89
C PRO A 17 -4.32 -14.76 -5.16
N PRO A 18 -3.61 -15.80 -5.65
CA PRO A 18 -2.19 -15.67 -5.96
C PRO A 18 -1.95 -14.62 -7.06
N TYR A 19 -0.79 -13.97 -7.02
CA TYR A 19 -0.36 -12.97 -8.02
C TYR A 19 -1.32 -11.80 -8.22
N CYS A 20 -2.11 -11.45 -7.21
CA CYS A 20 -3.03 -10.31 -7.26
C CYS A 20 -2.58 -9.16 -6.34
N PRO A 21 -1.43 -8.52 -6.60
CA PRO A 21 -0.93 -7.42 -5.76
C PRO A 21 -1.87 -6.21 -5.76
N HIS A 22 -2.68 -6.08 -6.81
CA HIS A 22 -3.67 -5.03 -6.96
C HIS A 22 -4.79 -5.13 -5.90
N LEU A 23 -5.12 -6.34 -5.42
CA LEU A 23 -6.07 -6.56 -4.32
C LEU A 23 -5.44 -6.36 -2.93
N ASN A 24 -4.12 -6.18 -2.85
CA ASN A 24 -3.40 -6.05 -1.60
C ASN A 24 -3.08 -4.56 -1.30
N PRO A 25 -3.83 -3.89 -0.40
CA PRO A 25 -3.65 -2.46 -0.17
C PRO A 25 -2.25 -2.07 0.35
N ILE A 26 -1.51 -2.99 0.99
CA ILE A 26 -0.12 -2.70 1.41
C ILE A 26 0.83 -2.53 0.23
N GLU A 27 0.65 -3.30 -0.86
CA GLU A 27 1.46 -3.19 -2.08
C GLU A 27 1.20 -1.84 -2.76
N ARG A 28 -0.07 -1.39 -2.76
CA ARG A 28 -0.42 -0.06 -3.26
C ARG A 28 0.18 1.06 -2.41
N LEU A 29 0.18 0.90 -1.08
CA LEU A 29 0.85 1.84 -0.17
C LEU A 29 2.36 1.88 -0.43
N TRP A 30 3.00 0.75 -0.70
CA TRP A 30 4.41 0.70 -1.07
C TRP A 30 4.70 1.42 -2.38
N ALA A 31 3.83 1.32 -3.38
CA ALA A 31 3.97 2.11 -4.60
C ALA A 31 3.96 3.63 -4.33
N VAL A 32 3.02 4.10 -3.49
CA VAL A 32 2.98 5.51 -3.04
C VAL A 32 4.25 5.88 -2.28
N MET A 33 4.69 5.04 -1.34
CA MET A 33 5.94 5.25 -0.59
C MET A 33 7.14 5.38 -1.53
N HIS A 34 7.29 4.47 -2.50
CA HIS A 34 8.39 4.52 -3.46
C HIS A 34 8.37 5.80 -4.29
N SER A 35 7.17 6.28 -4.67
CA SER A 35 7.04 7.57 -5.35
C SER A 35 7.55 8.77 -4.55
N HIS A 36 7.46 8.70 -3.23
CA HIS A 36 7.86 9.78 -2.35
C HIS A 36 9.29 9.65 -1.83
N VAL A 37 9.80 8.43 -1.68
CA VAL A 37 11.05 8.14 -0.98
C VAL A 37 12.13 7.65 -1.94
N SER A 38 11.82 6.73 -2.85
CA SER A 38 12.83 6.02 -3.64
C SER A 38 13.00 6.57 -5.06
N HIS A 39 11.93 7.05 -5.70
CA HIS A 39 12.01 7.52 -7.08
C HIS A 39 13.01 8.67 -7.21
N ASN A 40 13.95 8.51 -8.13
CA ASN A 40 14.99 9.50 -8.47
C ASN A 40 15.82 9.99 -7.26
N ARG A 41 15.93 9.18 -6.20
CA ARG A 41 16.71 9.52 -5.02
C ARG A 41 17.68 8.39 -4.69
N HIS A 42 18.91 8.79 -4.39
CA HIS A 42 19.95 7.89 -3.88
C HIS A 42 20.25 8.23 -2.42
N TYR A 43 20.29 7.20 -1.57
CA TYR A 43 20.62 7.33 -0.15
C TYR A 43 22.03 6.77 0.09
N PRO A 44 22.95 7.56 0.67
CA PRO A 44 24.33 7.12 0.84
C PRO A 44 24.50 6.03 1.91
N THR A 45 23.54 5.88 2.83
CA THR A 45 23.56 4.83 3.84
C THR A 45 22.16 4.24 4.03
N GLN A 46 22.11 2.98 4.49
CA GLN A 46 20.87 2.31 4.87
C GLN A 46 20.09 3.12 5.93
N LYS A 47 20.79 3.77 6.87
CA LYS A 47 20.17 4.58 7.92
C LYS A 47 19.38 5.75 7.32
N HIS A 48 19.95 6.48 6.36
CA HIS A 48 19.24 7.56 5.70
C HIS A 48 18.00 7.08 4.93
N PHE A 49 18.09 5.91 4.30
CA PHE A 49 16.93 5.31 3.64
C PHE A 49 15.83 4.92 4.64
N ALA A 50 16.19 4.26 5.74
CA ALA A 50 15.26 3.87 6.79
C ALA A 50 14.60 5.09 7.44
N ASP A 51 15.37 6.14 7.74
CA ASP A 51 14.86 7.39 8.31
C ASP A 51 13.87 8.07 7.36
N ALA A 52 14.14 8.06 6.05
CA ALA A 52 13.23 8.61 5.04
C ALA A 52 11.91 7.83 4.96
N ILE A 53 11.96 6.49 5.01
CA ILE A 53 10.75 5.65 5.08
C ILE A 53 9.97 5.93 6.37
N LEU A 54 10.65 5.99 7.52
CA LEU A 54 10.01 6.27 8.80
C LEU A 54 9.35 7.64 8.82
N ASN A 55 10.02 8.65 8.25
CA ASN A 55 9.45 9.99 8.10
C ASN A 55 8.22 9.97 7.18
N PHE A 56 8.25 9.23 6.06
CA PHE A 56 7.09 9.06 5.20
C PHE A 56 5.91 8.47 5.99
N MET A 57 6.12 7.35 6.69
CA MET A 57 5.04 6.66 7.42
C MET A 57 4.49 7.48 8.61
N ARG A 58 5.34 8.23 9.32
CA ARG A 58 4.95 8.97 10.53
C ARG A 58 4.43 10.38 10.27
N GLN A 59 4.89 11.03 9.20
CA GLN A 59 4.62 12.46 8.96
C GLN A 59 3.87 12.69 7.66
N VAL A 60 4.37 12.15 6.54
CA VAL A 60 3.80 12.44 5.22
C VAL A 60 2.47 11.71 5.02
N LEU A 61 2.44 10.42 5.34
CA LEU A 61 1.28 9.56 5.17
C LEU A 61 0.06 10.06 5.96
N PRO A 62 0.15 10.40 7.27
CA PRO A 62 -1.01 10.90 8.01
C PRO A 62 -1.48 12.28 7.53
N LYS A 63 -0.55 13.18 7.18
CA LYS A 63 -0.88 14.53 6.72
C LYS A 63 -1.58 14.55 5.36
N GLN A 64 -1.21 13.61 4.47
CA GLN A 64 -1.74 13.53 3.11
C GLN A 64 -2.69 12.33 2.92
N TRP A 65 -3.17 11.72 4.00
CA TRP A 65 -3.97 10.49 3.94
C TRP A 65 -5.21 10.62 3.04
N LEU A 66 -5.89 11.78 3.09
CA LEU A 66 -7.06 12.05 2.25
C LEU A 66 -6.76 11.98 0.74
N ARG A 67 -5.52 12.25 0.33
CA ARG A 67 -5.08 12.14 -1.06
C ARG A 67 -4.67 10.71 -1.44
N PHE A 68 -4.15 9.95 -0.47
CA PHE A 68 -3.64 8.60 -0.71
C PHE A 68 -4.70 7.51 -0.57
N ARG A 69 -5.77 7.73 0.22
CA ARG A 69 -6.82 6.73 0.46
C ARG A 69 -7.42 6.13 -0.81
N ASP A 70 -7.58 6.93 -1.87
CA ASP A 70 -8.14 6.46 -3.15
C ASP A 70 -7.15 5.57 -3.91
N GLN A 71 -5.85 5.75 -3.66
CA GLN A 71 -4.79 4.91 -4.19
C GLN A 71 -4.45 3.71 -3.29
N VAL A 72 -4.91 3.66 -2.04
CA VAL A 72 -4.57 2.60 -1.07
C VAL A 72 -5.81 1.73 -0.74
N THR A 73 -6.89 1.87 -1.50
CA THR A 73 -8.10 1.03 -1.32
C THR A 73 -7.95 -0.35 -1.97
N ASP A 74 -8.57 -1.35 -1.38
CA ASP A 74 -8.78 -2.70 -1.94
C ASP A 74 -10.04 -2.77 -2.83
N THR A 75 -10.88 -1.73 -2.79
CA THR A 75 -12.14 -1.69 -3.54
C THR A 75 -11.89 -1.08 -4.92
N PHE A 76 -11.87 -1.93 -5.96
CA PHE A 76 -11.89 -1.50 -7.35
C PHE A 76 -13.24 -0.86 -7.68
N ARG A 77 -13.39 0.43 -7.38
CA ARG A 77 -14.53 1.21 -7.87
C ARG A 77 -14.17 1.83 -9.21
N ILE A 78 -14.96 1.53 -10.23
CA ILE A 78 -14.96 2.30 -11.48
C ILE A 78 -15.55 3.68 -11.12
N ILE A 79 -14.69 4.70 -11.04
CA ILE A 79 -15.11 6.06 -10.66
C ILE A 79 -15.77 6.79 -11.84
N SER A 80 -15.48 6.37 -13.08
CA SER A 80 -16.07 6.95 -14.29
C SER A 80 -15.98 6.00 -15.48
N HIS A 81 -17.05 5.91 -16.27
CA HIS A 81 -17.12 5.14 -17.52
C HIS A 81 -16.63 5.91 -18.75
N HIS A 82 -16.27 7.20 -18.62
CA HIS A 82 -16.05 8.09 -19.77
C HIS A 82 -14.83 7.75 -20.64
N ASN A 83 -13.96 6.81 -20.22
CA ASN A 83 -12.77 6.39 -20.97
C ASN A 83 -12.46 4.89 -20.85
N VAL A 84 -13.47 4.05 -20.60
CA VAL A 84 -13.27 2.59 -20.60
C VAL A 84 -13.17 2.14 -22.05
N ARG A 85 -11.95 1.98 -22.57
CA ARG A 85 -11.71 1.26 -23.82
C ARG A 85 -11.75 -0.24 -23.51
N VAL A 86 -12.86 -0.87 -23.82
CA VAL A 86 -12.90 -2.33 -23.95
C VAL A 86 -12.11 -2.66 -25.21
N LEU A 87 -10.94 -3.26 -25.03
CA LEU A 87 -10.21 -3.86 -26.15
C LEU A 87 -10.85 -5.24 -26.36
N GLU A 88 -11.63 -5.38 -27.43
CA GLU A 88 -12.06 -6.67 -27.96
C GLU A 88 -10.88 -7.45 -28.54
#